data_AF-D9UN80-F1
#
_entry.id   AF-D9UN80-F1
#
_cell.length_a   1.000
_cell.length_b   1.000
_cell.length_c   1.000
_cell.angle_alpha   90.00
_cell.angle_beta   90.00
_cell.angle_gamma   90.00
#
_symmetry.space_group_name_H-M   'P 1'
#
loop_
_entity.id
_entity.type
_entity.pdbx_description
1 polymer ?
#
loop_
_entity_poly.entity_id
_entity_poly.type
_entity_poly.pdbx_seq_one_letter_code
_entity_poly.pdbx_strand_id
1 'polypeptide(L)'
;MRDTLLIALYALMGAAGAGLLGACVLRLLRRRSLVTSLAVVSGVSVVAMLAGTLTVAWAMFLSPHDLSVVTTVVAMAAVVSLATALLLGRWVVAGSHALARATRSFGDGDGFRAPDAPATAELEALSRELAVTGEKLAASAARERGLEASRRELVAWISHDLRTPLAGLRAMAEALEDGVATDPARYLTRIRTGGRTPRRHGRGTSSNSPASTPVSLPLHPAAHVPGTTSWATPSRGV
;
A
#
# COMPACT_ATOMS: atom_id res chain seq x y z
N MET A 1 38.37 45.75 -24.19
CA MET A 1 38.68 44.48 -23.49
C MET A 1 38.61 44.59 -21.97
N ARG A 2 39.07 45.70 -21.36
CA ARG A 2 38.96 45.94 -19.91
C ARG A 2 37.51 46.07 -19.43
N ASP A 3 36.65 46.76 -20.19
CA ASP A 3 35.24 46.96 -19.81
C ASP A 3 34.43 45.67 -19.87
N THR A 4 34.64 44.85 -20.89
CA THR A 4 34.02 43.52 -21.02
C THR A 4 34.43 42.56 -19.89
N LEU A 5 35.68 42.64 -19.41
CA LEU A 5 36.16 41.85 -18.27
C LEU A 5 35.54 42.31 -16.94
N LEU A 6 35.34 43.63 -16.76
CA LEU A 6 34.66 44.16 -15.57
C LEU A 6 33.18 43.78 -15.53
N ILE A 7 32.49 43.83 -16.67
CA ILE A 7 31.08 43.41 -16.78
C ILE A 7 30.94 41.92 -16.47
N ALA A 8 31.83 41.08 -17.01
CA ALA A 8 31.85 39.65 -16.72
C ALA A 8 32.10 39.38 -15.22
N LEU A 9 33.00 40.14 -14.58
CA LEU A 9 33.31 40.00 -13.16
C LEU A 9 32.11 40.39 -12.27
N TYR A 10 31.43 41.49 -12.56
CA TYR A 10 30.24 41.91 -11.81
C TYR A 10 29.07 40.92 -11.97
N ALA A 11 28.84 40.41 -13.18
CA ALA A 11 27.84 39.38 -13.43
C ALA A 11 28.16 38.08 -12.67
N LEU A 12 29.43 37.66 -12.67
CA LEU A 12 29.89 36.47 -11.95
C LEU A 12 29.74 36.62 -10.43
N MET A 13 30.10 37.78 -9.88
CA MET A 13 29.95 38.11 -8.46
C MET A 13 28.48 38.11 -8.01
N GLY A 14 27.58 38.69 -8.81
CA GLY A 14 26.14 38.69 -8.54
C GLY A 14 25.54 37.29 -8.58
N ALA A 15 25.89 36.49 -9.59
CA ALA A 15 25.44 35.11 -9.72
C ALA A 15 25.98 34.22 -8.58
N ALA A 16 27.25 34.36 -8.23
CA ALA A 16 27.87 33.62 -7.13
C ALA A 16 27.27 34.00 -5.77
N GLY A 17 27.03 35.29 -5.52
CA GLY A 17 26.42 35.78 -4.29
C GLY A 17 25.00 35.28 -4.12
N ALA A 18 24.18 35.35 -5.16
CA ALA A 18 22.82 34.84 -5.14
C ALA A 18 22.79 33.31 -4.98
N GLY A 19 23.66 32.57 -5.68
CA GLY A 19 23.81 31.12 -5.53
C GLY A 19 24.24 30.70 -4.12
N LEU A 20 25.19 31.40 -3.50
CA LEU A 20 25.65 31.15 -2.13
C LEU A 20 24.57 31.46 -1.10
N LEU A 21 23.84 32.58 -1.27
CA LEU A 21 22.71 32.91 -0.41
C LEU A 21 21.63 31.83 -0.50
N GLY A 22 21.30 31.36 -1.70
CA GLY A 22 20.33 30.29 -1.86
C GLY A 22 20.76 28.95 -1.29
N ALA A 23 22.03 28.58 -1.47
CA ALA A 23 22.60 27.38 -0.86
C ALA A 23 22.58 27.47 0.68
N CYS A 24 22.83 28.67 1.23
CA CYS A 24 22.77 28.93 2.66
C CYS A 24 21.34 28.82 3.20
N VAL A 25 20.38 29.48 2.56
CA VAL A 25 18.95 29.40 2.93
C VAL A 25 18.42 27.97 2.81
N LEU A 26 18.82 27.21 1.78
CA LEU A 26 18.48 25.77 1.67
C LEU A 26 19.04 24.96 2.83
N ARG A 27 20.29 25.20 3.23
CA ARG A 27 20.92 24.51 4.37
C ARG A 27 20.21 24.83 5.68
N LEU A 28 19.78 26.09 5.87
CA LEU A 28 19.06 26.50 7.08
C LEU A 28 17.62 25.96 7.14
N LEU A 29 16.94 25.82 5.99
CA LEU A 29 15.56 25.33 5.92
C LEU A 29 15.43 23.80 5.73
N ARG A 30 16.53 23.05 5.78
CA ARG A 30 16.58 21.59 5.53
C ARG A 30 15.65 20.74 6.42
N ARG A 31 15.12 21.31 7.50
CA ARG A 31 14.18 20.64 8.43
C ARG A 31 12.71 21.07 8.28
N ARG A 32 12.37 21.99 7.38
CA ARG A 32 10.99 22.49 7.18
C ARG A 32 10.52 22.31 5.74
N SER A 33 9.66 21.30 5.52
CA SER A 33 8.82 21.03 4.34
C SER A 33 9.45 21.20 2.94
N LEU A 34 9.32 20.17 2.10
CA LEU A 34 9.83 20.16 0.71
C LEU A 34 9.34 21.37 -0.14
N VAL A 35 8.15 21.93 0.15
CA VAL A 35 7.66 23.17 -0.51
C VAL A 35 8.63 24.32 -0.31
N THR A 36 9.09 24.51 0.93
CA THR A 36 9.96 25.63 1.28
C THR A 36 11.31 25.48 0.60
N SER A 37 11.83 24.26 0.47
CA SER A 37 13.07 24.01 -0.28
C SER A 37 12.90 24.31 -1.77
N LEU A 38 11.83 23.85 -2.42
CA LEU A 38 11.60 24.08 -3.86
C LEU A 38 11.34 25.57 -4.16
N ALA A 39 10.54 26.24 -3.32
CA ALA A 39 10.25 27.66 -3.43
C ALA A 39 11.50 28.52 -3.22
N VAL A 40 12.36 28.15 -2.27
CA VAL A 40 13.64 28.84 -2.07
C VAL A 40 14.58 28.60 -3.26
N VAL A 41 14.73 27.37 -3.77
CA VAL A 41 15.58 27.10 -4.95
C VAL A 41 15.12 27.95 -6.15
N SER A 42 13.82 27.95 -6.45
CA SER A 42 13.28 28.73 -7.56
C SER A 42 13.43 30.24 -7.33
N GLY A 43 13.10 30.73 -6.14
CA GLY A 43 13.23 32.14 -5.79
C GLY A 43 14.67 32.63 -5.88
N VAL A 44 15.62 31.84 -5.41
CA VAL A 44 17.06 32.12 -5.52
C VAL A 44 17.48 32.20 -6.99
N SER A 45 17.07 31.23 -7.81
CA SER A 45 17.42 31.20 -9.23
C SER A 45 16.87 32.43 -9.97
N VAL A 46 15.62 32.83 -9.67
CA VAL A 46 14.98 34.02 -10.24
C VAL A 46 15.72 35.30 -9.81
N VAL A 47 16.06 35.44 -8.53
CA VAL A 47 16.80 36.61 -8.01
C VAL A 47 18.21 36.69 -8.59
N ALA A 48 18.91 35.55 -8.69
CA ALA A 48 20.24 35.48 -9.31
C ALA A 48 20.21 35.93 -10.77
N MET A 49 19.22 35.44 -11.52
CA MET A 49 19.04 35.76 -12.93
C MET A 49 18.67 37.23 -13.13
N LEU A 50 17.72 37.76 -12.33
CA LEU A 50 17.38 39.18 -12.28
C LEU A 50 18.62 40.05 -12.04
N ALA A 51 19.36 39.78 -10.96
CA ALA A 51 20.52 40.56 -10.59
C ALA A 51 21.59 40.57 -11.69
N GLY A 52 21.86 39.41 -12.31
CA GLY A 52 22.79 39.30 -13.44
C GLY A 52 22.32 40.09 -14.67
N THR A 53 21.06 39.91 -15.09
CA THR A 53 20.50 40.59 -16.26
C THR A 53 20.46 42.11 -16.06
N LEU A 54 20.07 42.58 -14.88
CA LEU A 54 20.04 44.00 -14.53
C LEU A 54 21.44 44.62 -14.53
N THR A 55 22.43 43.92 -13.96
CA THR A 55 23.83 44.39 -13.94
C THR A 55 24.41 44.55 -15.35
N VAL A 56 24.15 43.58 -16.24
CA VAL A 56 24.60 43.63 -17.65
C VAL A 56 23.86 44.73 -18.42
N ALA A 57 22.54 44.85 -18.24
CA ALA A 57 21.74 45.88 -18.89
C ALA A 57 22.20 47.29 -18.50
N TRP A 58 22.47 47.51 -17.21
CA TRP A 58 22.98 48.79 -16.69
C TRP A 58 24.36 49.14 -17.27
N ALA A 59 25.20 48.13 -17.53
CA ALA A 59 26.53 48.34 -18.08
C ALA A 59 26.55 48.56 -19.60
N MET A 60 25.55 48.07 -20.34
CA MET A 60 25.55 48.11 -21.80
C MET A 60 24.72 49.27 -22.39
N PHE A 61 23.69 49.77 -21.69
CA PHE A 61 22.75 50.76 -22.23
C PHE A 61 22.75 52.08 -21.47
N LEU A 62 23.19 53.15 -22.12
CA LEU A 62 23.17 54.53 -21.60
C LEU A 62 21.85 55.29 -21.93
N SER A 63 20.84 54.62 -22.48
CA SER A 63 19.50 55.21 -22.72
C SER A 63 18.54 54.85 -21.58
N PRO A 64 17.95 55.83 -20.85
CA PRO A 64 16.99 55.59 -19.75
C PRO A 64 15.76 54.78 -20.16
N HIS A 65 15.37 54.84 -21.45
CA HIS A 65 14.20 54.15 -21.96
C HIS A 65 14.41 52.63 -22.03
N ASP A 66 15.54 52.16 -22.55
CA ASP A 66 15.77 50.72 -22.75
C ASP A 66 15.91 49.98 -21.41
N LEU A 67 16.50 50.63 -20.41
CA LEU A 67 16.57 50.10 -19.04
C LEU A 67 15.17 49.93 -18.43
N SER A 68 14.26 50.89 -18.64
CA SER A 68 12.88 50.80 -18.15
C SER A 68 12.10 49.64 -18.80
N VAL A 69 12.36 49.36 -20.08
CA VAL A 69 11.72 48.25 -20.81
C VAL A 69 12.22 46.91 -20.29
N VAL A 70 13.54 46.72 -20.19
CA VAL A 70 14.14 45.47 -19.70
C VAL A 70 13.74 45.20 -18.25
N THR A 71 13.83 46.20 -17.36
CA THR A 71 13.43 46.03 -15.96
C THR A 71 11.97 45.61 -15.81
N THR A 72 11.06 46.23 -16.57
CA THR A 72 9.63 45.88 -16.54
C THR A 72 9.39 44.44 -17.04
N VAL A 73 10.02 44.04 -18.15
CA VAL A 73 9.89 42.68 -18.70
C VAL A 73 10.42 41.63 -17.72
N VAL A 74 11.61 41.85 -17.13
CA VAL A 74 12.21 40.87 -16.21
C VAL A 74 11.43 40.82 -14.89
N ALA A 75 10.90 41.95 -14.41
CA ALA A 75 10.02 41.97 -13.24
C ALA A 75 8.74 41.16 -13.47
N MET A 76 8.08 41.32 -14.62
CA MET A 76 6.90 40.51 -14.98
C MET A 76 7.26 39.02 -15.08
N ALA A 77 8.35 38.67 -15.74
CA ALA A 77 8.82 37.29 -15.86
C ALA A 77 9.12 36.66 -14.48
N ALA A 78 9.71 37.43 -13.57
CA ALA A 78 10.01 36.98 -12.21
C ALA A 78 8.73 36.69 -11.41
N VAL A 79 7.71 37.55 -11.51
CA VAL A 79 6.40 37.33 -10.86
C VAL A 79 5.74 36.07 -11.40
N VAL A 80 5.70 35.89 -12.73
CA VAL A 80 5.10 34.71 -13.37
C VAL A 80 5.85 33.43 -12.99
N SER A 81 7.19 33.46 -13.02
CA SER A 81 8.02 32.30 -12.65
C SER A 81 7.81 31.92 -11.18
N LEU A 82 7.79 32.89 -10.27
CA LEU A 82 7.59 32.66 -8.85
C LEU A 82 6.18 32.13 -8.57
N ALA A 83 5.15 32.72 -9.18
CA ALA A 83 3.77 32.26 -9.06
C ALA A 83 3.64 30.81 -9.52
N THR A 84 4.19 30.49 -10.68
CA THR A 84 4.17 29.13 -11.26
C THR A 84 4.89 28.13 -10.34
N ALA A 85 6.09 28.46 -9.84
CA ALA A 85 6.83 27.60 -8.92
C ALA A 85 6.07 27.34 -7.62
N LEU A 86 5.41 28.36 -7.05
CA LEU A 86 4.60 28.21 -5.84
C LEU A 86 3.34 27.38 -6.08
N LEU A 87 2.67 27.56 -7.23
CA LEU A 87 1.50 26.78 -7.62
C LEU A 87 1.85 25.29 -7.78
N LEU A 88 2.89 24.98 -8.56
CA LEU A 88 3.35 23.60 -8.75
C LEU A 88 3.82 22.97 -7.43
N GLY A 89 4.59 23.71 -6.63
CA GLY A 89 5.07 23.24 -5.33
C GLY A 89 3.93 22.92 -4.36
N ARG A 90 2.89 23.77 -4.31
CA ARG A 90 1.69 23.52 -3.50
C ARG A 90 0.91 22.30 -3.99
N TRP A 91 0.77 22.12 -5.30
CA TRP A 91 0.05 21.00 -5.88
C TRP A 91 0.71 19.65 -5.55
N VAL A 92 2.02 19.53 -5.74
CA VAL A 92 2.78 18.29 -5.44
C VAL A 92 2.70 17.93 -3.95
N VAL A 93 2.84 18.91 -3.06
CA VAL A 93 2.83 18.64 -1.62
C VAL A 93 1.43 18.38 -1.08
N ALA A 94 0.39 19.00 -1.64
CA ALA A 94 -0.98 18.63 -1.32
C ALA A 94 -1.25 17.16 -1.64
N GLY A 95 -0.83 16.67 -2.81
CA GLY A 95 -0.94 15.26 -3.19
C GLY A 95 -0.17 14.34 -2.24
N SER A 96 1.09 14.67 -1.93
CA SER A 96 1.93 13.88 -1.00
C SER A 96 1.34 13.81 0.41
N HIS A 97 0.84 14.93 0.96
CA HIS A 97 0.16 14.92 2.26
C HIS A 97 -1.16 14.15 2.24
N ALA A 98 -1.90 14.18 1.14
CA ALA A 98 -3.11 13.37 0.99
C ALA A 98 -2.77 11.88 1.04
N LEU A 99 -1.74 11.44 0.31
CA LEU A 99 -1.26 10.05 0.36
C LEU A 99 -0.75 9.68 1.75
N ALA A 100 0.07 10.53 2.39
CA ALA A 100 0.57 10.28 3.74
C ALA A 100 -0.52 10.24 4.82
N ARG A 101 -1.68 10.89 4.60
CA ARG A 101 -2.85 10.74 5.47
C ARG A 101 -3.54 9.40 5.21
N ALA A 102 -3.74 9.02 3.94
CA ALA A 102 -4.32 7.73 3.56
C ALA A 102 -3.50 6.53 4.08
N THR A 103 -2.17 6.63 4.05
CA THR A 103 -1.28 5.60 4.62
C THR A 103 -1.30 5.58 6.15
N ARG A 104 -1.67 6.68 6.82
CA ARG A 104 -1.81 6.66 8.29
C ARG A 104 -3.10 5.98 8.73
N SER A 105 -4.22 6.22 8.03
CA SER A 105 -5.47 5.49 8.27
C SER A 105 -5.36 4.00 7.95
N PHE A 106 -4.39 3.59 7.13
CA PHE A 106 -4.08 2.18 6.89
C PHE A 106 -3.72 1.41 8.17
N GLY A 107 -3.17 2.09 9.18
CA GLY A 107 -2.82 1.50 10.48
C GLY A 107 -4.02 1.21 11.39
N ASP A 108 -5.18 1.80 11.10
CA ASP A 108 -6.36 1.71 11.98
C ASP A 108 -7.26 0.50 11.67
N GLY A 109 -6.92 -0.30 10.65
CA GLY A 109 -7.57 -1.58 10.34
C GLY A 109 -8.67 -1.53 9.27
N ASP A 110 -9.08 -0.34 8.83
CA ASP A 110 -10.13 -0.13 7.82
C ASP A 110 -9.67 -0.33 6.36
N GLY A 111 -8.43 -0.76 6.15
CA GLY A 111 -7.84 -0.96 4.83
C GLY A 111 -7.35 0.34 4.19
N PHE A 112 -6.60 0.22 3.08
CA PHE A 112 -6.06 1.38 2.37
C PHE A 112 -7.11 1.93 1.41
N ARG A 113 -7.42 3.23 1.52
CA ARG A 113 -8.24 3.95 0.55
C ARG A 113 -7.39 4.99 -0.17
N ALA A 114 -7.38 4.94 -1.50
CA ALA A 114 -6.66 5.91 -2.30
C ALA A 114 -7.21 7.34 -2.06
N PRO A 115 -6.35 8.38 -2.02
CA PRO A 115 -6.80 9.76 -1.88
C PRO A 115 -7.52 10.25 -3.15
N ASP A 116 -8.62 11.00 -2.99
CA ASP A 116 -9.36 11.60 -4.12
C ASP A 116 -8.69 12.86 -4.72
N ALA A 117 -7.54 13.28 -4.17
CA ALA A 117 -6.85 14.48 -4.62
C ALA A 117 -6.04 14.21 -5.90
N PRO A 118 -6.00 15.17 -6.84
CA PRO A 118 -5.19 15.04 -8.06
C PRO A 118 -3.71 14.86 -7.69
N ALA A 119 -3.10 13.84 -8.26
CA ALA A 119 -1.76 13.38 -7.94
C ALA A 119 -0.90 13.30 -9.21
N THR A 120 0.42 13.27 -9.04
CA THR A 120 1.32 12.94 -10.16
C THR A 120 1.17 11.46 -10.51
N ALA A 121 1.49 11.08 -11.75
CA ALA A 121 1.42 9.69 -12.20
C ALA A 121 2.21 8.72 -11.30
N GLU A 122 3.39 9.14 -10.82
CA GLU A 122 4.21 8.38 -9.87
C GLU A 122 3.49 8.14 -8.53
N LEU A 123 2.81 9.18 -8.02
CA LEU A 123 2.12 9.12 -6.75
C LEU A 123 0.83 8.28 -6.86
N GLU A 124 0.17 8.32 -8.01
CA GLU A 124 -0.93 7.40 -8.34
C GLU A 124 -0.45 5.95 -8.45
N ALA A 125 0.69 5.68 -9.10
CA ALA A 125 1.28 4.36 -9.19
C ALA A 125 1.58 3.79 -7.80
N LEU A 126 2.21 4.59 -6.93
CA LEU A 126 2.45 4.23 -5.54
C LEU A 126 1.14 3.98 -4.77
N SER A 127 0.11 4.79 -4.99
CA SER A 127 -1.20 4.58 -4.35
C SER A 127 -1.84 3.24 -4.74
N ARG A 128 -1.69 2.82 -6.00
CA ARG A 128 -2.19 1.51 -6.48
C ARG A 128 -1.40 0.36 -5.86
N GLU A 129 -0.08 0.49 -5.75
CA GLU A 129 0.76 -0.53 -5.11
C GLU A 129 0.44 -0.67 -3.60
N LEU A 130 0.19 0.45 -2.92
CA LEU A 130 -0.26 0.47 -1.53
C LEU A 130 -1.66 -0.16 -1.37
N ALA A 131 -2.58 0.08 -2.30
CA ALA A 131 -3.89 -0.55 -2.29
C ALA A 131 -3.79 -2.08 -2.39
N VAL A 132 -3.02 -2.58 -3.36
CA VAL A 132 -2.76 -4.03 -3.55
C VAL A 132 -2.10 -4.63 -2.31
N THR A 133 -1.15 -3.91 -1.72
CA THR A 133 -0.49 -4.34 -0.48
C THR A 133 -1.49 -4.40 0.68
N GLY A 134 -2.36 -3.41 0.79
CA GLY A 134 -3.42 -3.37 1.79
C GLY A 134 -4.39 -4.53 1.69
N GLU A 135 -4.82 -4.90 0.49
CA GLU A 135 -5.65 -6.08 0.25
C GLU A 135 -4.95 -7.38 0.68
N LYS A 136 -3.66 -7.52 0.38
CA LYS A 136 -2.86 -8.69 0.80
C LYS A 136 -2.74 -8.80 2.31
N LEU A 137 -2.50 -7.68 3.00
CA LEU A 137 -2.45 -7.64 4.46
C LEU A 137 -3.80 -7.97 5.08
N ALA A 138 -4.89 -7.41 4.56
CA ALA A 138 -6.24 -7.72 5.02
C ALA A 138 -6.58 -9.22 4.85
N ALA A 139 -6.22 -9.80 3.70
CA ALA A 139 -6.37 -11.23 3.44
C ALA A 139 -5.54 -12.09 4.40
N SER A 140 -4.31 -11.69 4.71
CA SER A 140 -3.45 -12.39 5.68
C SER A 140 -4.04 -12.37 7.08
N ALA A 141 -4.50 -11.20 7.55
CA ALA A 141 -5.12 -11.05 8.86
C ALA A 141 -6.42 -11.86 8.99
N ALA A 142 -7.22 -11.95 7.91
CA ALA A 142 -8.41 -12.78 7.88
C ALA A 142 -8.08 -14.28 7.98
N ARG A 143 -7.02 -14.73 7.29
CA ARG A 143 -6.55 -16.13 7.36
C ARG A 143 -6.07 -16.48 8.77
N GLU A 144 -5.27 -15.61 9.39
CA GLU A 144 -4.78 -15.81 10.75
C GLU A 144 -5.92 -15.94 11.75
N ARG A 145 -6.90 -15.01 11.71
CA ARG A 145 -8.11 -15.09 12.52
C ARG A 145 -8.89 -16.39 12.31
N GLY A 146 -8.97 -16.88 11.07
CA GLY A 146 -9.61 -18.16 10.74
C GLY A 146 -8.88 -19.37 11.35
N LEU A 147 -7.54 -19.37 11.31
CA LEU A 147 -6.72 -20.42 11.92
C LEU A 147 -6.83 -20.42 13.45
N GLU A 148 -6.84 -19.25 14.08
CA GLU A 148 -7.05 -19.14 15.52
C GLU A 148 -8.45 -19.60 15.95
N ALA A 149 -9.48 -19.28 15.17
CA ALA A 149 -10.84 -19.77 15.42
C ALA A 149 -10.88 -21.30 15.34
N SER A 150 -10.33 -21.88 14.26
CA SER A 150 -10.23 -23.33 14.05
C SER A 150 -9.45 -24.02 15.17
N ARG A 151 -8.35 -23.40 15.65
CA ARG A 151 -7.56 -23.91 16.78
C ARG A 151 -8.38 -23.92 18.06
N ARG A 152 -9.11 -22.85 18.36
CA ARG A 152 -9.96 -22.76 19.56
C ARG A 152 -11.07 -23.79 19.52
N GLU A 153 -11.70 -23.97 18.36
CA GLU A 153 -12.73 -24.99 18.15
C GLU A 153 -12.18 -26.42 18.33
N LEU A 154 -11.02 -26.72 17.76
CA LEU A 154 -10.37 -28.02 17.92
C LEU A 154 -10.04 -28.30 19.40
N VAL A 155 -9.50 -27.33 20.13
CA VAL A 155 -9.20 -27.48 21.56
C VAL A 155 -10.46 -27.69 22.39
N ALA A 156 -11.54 -26.95 22.08
CA ALA A 156 -12.82 -27.12 22.76
C ALA A 156 -13.41 -28.52 22.51
N TRP A 157 -13.37 -28.99 21.27
CA TRP A 157 -13.84 -30.32 20.88
C TRP A 157 -13.05 -31.43 21.58
N ILE A 158 -11.71 -31.39 21.54
CA ILE A 158 -10.86 -32.36 22.23
C ILE A 158 -11.15 -32.37 23.74
N SER A 159 -11.29 -31.19 24.36
CA SER A 159 -11.55 -31.09 25.81
C SER A 159 -12.90 -31.69 26.21
N HIS A 160 -13.92 -31.49 25.39
CA HIS A 160 -15.24 -32.08 25.61
C HIS A 160 -15.19 -33.60 25.50
N ASP A 161 -14.54 -34.11 24.46
CA ASP A 161 -14.48 -35.55 24.18
C ASP A 161 -13.58 -36.30 25.16
N LEU A 162 -12.59 -35.65 25.77
CA LEU A 162 -11.75 -36.22 26.83
C LEU A 162 -12.38 -36.12 28.23
N ARG A 163 -13.24 -35.13 28.49
CA ARG A 163 -13.90 -34.98 29.81
C ARG A 163 -14.80 -36.18 30.13
N THR A 164 -15.55 -36.66 29.14
CA THR A 164 -16.48 -37.79 29.30
C THR A 164 -15.79 -39.10 29.75
N PRO A 165 -14.73 -39.59 29.07
CA PRO A 165 -14.03 -40.78 29.51
C PRO A 165 -13.29 -40.57 30.84
N LEU A 166 -12.72 -39.39 31.11
CA LEU A 166 -12.06 -39.10 32.38
C LEU A 166 -13.04 -39.08 33.55
N ALA A 167 -14.23 -38.51 33.38
CA ALA A 167 -15.29 -38.57 34.38
C ALA A 167 -15.76 -40.01 34.63
N GLY A 168 -15.86 -40.82 33.57
CA GLY A 168 -16.18 -42.24 33.68
C GLY A 168 -15.11 -43.04 34.45
N LEU A 169 -13.82 -42.79 34.18
CA LEU A 169 -12.71 -43.39 34.91
C LEU A 169 -12.71 -42.97 36.38
N ARG A 170 -12.99 -41.70 36.68
CA ARG A 170 -13.07 -41.18 38.04
C ARG A 170 -14.23 -41.79 38.83
N ALA A 171 -15.42 -41.84 38.25
CA ALA A 171 -16.57 -42.50 38.86
C ALA A 171 -16.35 -44.00 39.11
N MET A 172 -15.64 -44.69 38.20
CA MET A 172 -15.24 -46.09 38.40
C MET A 172 -14.21 -46.26 39.53
N ALA A 173 -13.31 -45.30 39.73
CA ALA A 173 -12.35 -45.30 40.83
C ALA A 173 -13.03 -45.03 42.18
N GLU A 174 -13.89 -44.00 42.28
CA GLU A 174 -14.65 -43.66 43.49
C GLU A 174 -15.54 -44.83 43.95
N ALA A 175 -16.24 -45.50 43.02
CA ALA A 175 -17.05 -46.68 43.35
C ALA A 175 -16.22 -47.87 43.91
N LEU A 176 -14.93 -47.97 43.54
CA LEU A 176 -14.01 -48.95 44.09
C LEU A 176 -13.54 -48.58 45.49
N GLU A 177 -13.24 -47.30 45.72
CA GLU A 177 -12.80 -46.77 47.01
C GLU A 177 -13.91 -46.85 48.08
N ASP A 178 -15.14 -46.53 47.72
CA ASP A 178 -16.29 -46.54 48.64
C ASP A 178 -16.82 -47.96 48.95
N GLY A 179 -16.24 -49.01 48.34
CA GLY A 179 -16.62 -50.41 48.58
C GLY A 179 -18.00 -50.80 48.01
N VAL A 180 -18.63 -49.93 47.23
CA VAL A 180 -19.98 -50.15 46.63
C VAL A 180 -19.91 -50.99 45.34
N ALA A 181 -18.70 -51.22 44.81
CA ALA A 181 -18.47 -52.04 43.63
C ALA A 181 -18.76 -53.53 43.90
N THR A 182 -19.81 -54.06 43.27
CA THR A 182 -20.24 -55.46 43.41
C THR A 182 -19.22 -56.48 42.86
N ASP A 183 -18.39 -56.06 41.91
CA ASP A 183 -17.32 -56.88 41.30
C ASP A 183 -16.08 -56.00 40.98
N PRO A 184 -15.16 -55.84 41.95
CA PRO A 184 -14.01 -54.95 41.81
C PRO A 184 -13.05 -55.33 40.67
N ALA A 185 -12.90 -56.62 40.36
CA ALA A 185 -12.01 -57.11 39.32
C ALA A 185 -12.47 -56.67 37.91
N ARG A 186 -13.79 -56.56 37.72
CA ARG A 186 -14.39 -56.12 36.45
C ARG A 186 -14.19 -54.64 36.16
N TYR A 187 -14.23 -53.79 37.19
CA TYR A 187 -13.93 -52.36 37.07
C TYR A 187 -12.46 -52.11 36.75
N LEU A 188 -11.54 -52.79 37.45
CA LEU A 188 -10.10 -52.74 37.17
C LEU A 188 -9.76 -53.17 35.74
N THR A 189 -10.41 -54.22 35.23
CA THR A 189 -10.23 -54.69 33.84
C THR A 189 -10.73 -53.66 32.82
N ARG A 190 -11.85 -52.96 33.10
CA ARG A 190 -12.37 -51.87 32.23
C ARG A 190 -11.47 -50.65 32.20
N ILE A 191 -10.89 -50.27 33.33
CA ILE A 191 -9.91 -49.17 33.40
C ILE A 191 -8.67 -49.53 32.58
N ARG A 192 -8.14 -50.76 32.74
CA ARG A 192 -6.93 -51.24 32.05
C ARG A 192 -7.09 -51.35 30.52
N THR A 193 -8.31 -51.60 30.05
CA THR A 193 -8.65 -51.66 28.62
C THR A 193 -9.10 -50.32 28.04
N GLY A 194 -9.03 -49.24 28.82
CA GLY A 194 -9.30 -47.87 28.36
C GLY A 194 -10.78 -47.54 28.19
N GLY A 195 -11.68 -48.24 28.88
CA GLY A 195 -13.10 -47.90 28.88
C GLY A 195 -13.80 -48.00 27.52
N ARG A 196 -13.25 -48.72 26.54
CA ARG A 196 -13.97 -49.05 25.30
C ARG A 196 -15.14 -49.95 25.64
N THR A 197 -16.35 -49.39 25.74
CA THR A 197 -17.57 -50.19 25.64
C THR A 197 -17.56 -50.89 24.29
N PRO A 198 -17.56 -52.23 24.23
CA PRO A 198 -17.64 -52.93 22.95
C PRO A 198 -18.97 -52.54 22.29
N ARG A 199 -18.92 -51.75 21.22
CA ARG A 199 -20.07 -51.55 20.34
C ARG A 199 -20.38 -52.93 19.76
N ARG A 200 -21.43 -53.56 20.28
CA ARG A 200 -21.94 -54.84 19.82
C ARG A 200 -22.49 -54.65 18.41
N HIS A 201 -21.64 -54.81 17.39
CA HIS A 201 -22.05 -54.93 16.00
C HIS A 201 -22.79 -56.27 15.87
N GLY A 202 -24.13 -56.21 15.89
CA GLY A 202 -24.99 -57.33 15.56
C GLY A 202 -24.78 -57.70 14.09
N ARG A 203 -24.10 -58.82 13.88
CA ARG A 203 -23.87 -59.42 12.56
C ARG A 203 -25.16 -60.15 12.17
N GLY A 204 -25.99 -59.50 11.35
CA GLY A 204 -27.08 -60.14 10.60
C GLY A 204 -26.57 -60.58 9.23
N THR A 205 -26.58 -61.88 9.00
CA THR A 205 -26.21 -62.54 7.74
C THR A 205 -27.41 -62.66 6.80
N SER A 206 -27.26 -62.23 5.55
CA SER A 206 -27.91 -62.72 4.30
C SER A 206 -27.73 -61.62 3.24
N SER A 207 -27.50 -61.84 1.95
CA SER A 207 -27.23 -63.02 1.11
C SER A 207 -26.56 -62.50 -0.17
N ASN A 208 -25.73 -63.35 -0.76
CA ASN A 208 -25.28 -63.37 -2.17
C ASN A 208 -26.46 -63.05 -3.14
N SER A 209 -26.38 -62.47 -4.35
CA SER A 209 -25.35 -62.46 -5.42
C SER A 209 -25.84 -61.54 -6.61
N PRO A 210 -25.31 -61.55 -7.87
CA PRO A 210 -24.65 -60.40 -8.53
C PRO A 210 -25.28 -59.93 -9.88
N ALA A 211 -24.74 -58.87 -10.51
CA ALA A 211 -24.45 -58.73 -11.98
C ALA A 211 -24.49 -57.27 -12.52
N SER A 212 -23.57 -56.98 -13.48
CA SER A 212 -23.59 -55.97 -14.58
C SER A 212 -23.69 -54.48 -14.20
N THR A 213 -22.89 -53.52 -14.67
CA THR A 213 -22.11 -53.28 -15.92
C THR A 213 -21.31 -51.97 -15.73
N PRO A 214 -20.15 -51.74 -16.39
CA PRO A 214 -19.53 -50.43 -16.44
C PRO A 214 -20.11 -49.63 -17.63
N VAL A 215 -20.60 -48.41 -17.41
CA VAL A 215 -20.99 -47.49 -18.49
C VAL A 215 -19.99 -46.32 -18.53
N SER A 216 -19.32 -46.27 -19.66
CA SER A 216 -18.36 -45.26 -20.12
C SER A 216 -18.98 -43.87 -20.28
N LEU A 217 -18.15 -42.85 -20.08
CA LEU A 217 -18.38 -41.45 -20.47
C LEU A 217 -18.88 -41.30 -21.93
N PRO A 218 -19.48 -40.13 -22.25
CA PRO A 218 -18.72 -39.27 -23.17
C PRO A 218 -18.69 -37.78 -22.77
N LEU A 219 -17.54 -37.19 -23.09
CA LEU A 219 -17.30 -35.76 -23.24
C LEU A 219 -18.21 -35.18 -24.35
N HIS A 220 -18.75 -33.97 -24.13
CA HIS A 220 -19.33 -33.12 -25.18
C HIS A 220 -18.72 -31.71 -25.05
N PRO A 221 -18.70 -30.88 -26.12
CA PRO A 221 -17.50 -30.27 -26.64
C PRO A 221 -17.60 -28.73 -26.62
N ALA A 222 -16.50 -28.12 -27.06
CA ALA A 222 -16.34 -26.71 -27.32
C ALA A 222 -17.52 -26.08 -28.09
N ALA A 223 -18.07 -24.99 -27.54
CA ALA A 223 -18.92 -24.08 -28.27
C ALA A 223 -18.05 -23.08 -29.05
N HIS A 224 -18.19 -23.14 -30.37
CA HIS A 224 -17.76 -22.17 -31.36
C HIS A 224 -18.36 -20.78 -31.08
N VAL A 225 -17.53 -19.73 -31.11
CA VAL A 225 -17.97 -18.34 -31.29
C VAL A 225 -17.46 -17.88 -32.65
N PRO A 226 -18.33 -17.58 -33.64
CA PRO A 226 -17.93 -16.94 -34.88
C PRO A 226 -18.19 -15.43 -34.82
N GLY A 227 -17.34 -14.64 -35.50
CA GLY A 227 -17.72 -13.29 -35.92
C GLY A 227 -16.69 -12.21 -35.64
N THR A 228 -15.58 -12.23 -36.37
CA THR A 228 -14.79 -11.04 -36.68
C THR A 228 -15.67 -10.04 -37.43
N THR A 229 -15.87 -8.83 -36.89
CA THR A 229 -16.42 -7.72 -37.67
C THR A 229 -15.42 -6.57 -37.64
N SER A 230 -14.85 -6.30 -38.81
CA SER A 230 -14.00 -5.17 -39.14
C SER A 230 -14.85 -3.90 -39.30
N TRP A 231 -14.50 -2.82 -38.62
CA TRP A 231 -14.89 -1.45 -39.00
C TRP A 231 -13.61 -0.60 -38.92
N ALA A 232 -12.91 -0.37 -40.03
CA ALA A 232 -13.15 0.70 -41.00
C ALA A 232 -13.05 2.11 -40.40
N THR A 233 -11.83 2.63 -40.40
CA THR A 233 -11.48 4.05 -40.30
C THR A 233 -11.94 4.82 -41.54
N PRO A 234 -12.53 6.02 -41.40
CA PRO A 234 -12.60 6.96 -42.51
C PRO A 234 -11.52 8.03 -42.38
N SER A 235 -10.63 8.04 -43.36
CA SER A 235 -9.81 9.17 -43.76
C SER A 235 -10.70 10.33 -44.23
N ARG A 236 -10.45 11.55 -43.74
CA ARG A 236 -10.82 12.79 -44.46
C ARG A 236 -9.61 13.70 -44.49
N GLY A 237 -9.06 13.86 -45.70
CA GLY A 237 -8.41 15.10 -46.12
C GLY A 237 -9.38 15.85 -47.01
N VAL A 238 -9.59 17.12 -46.70
CA VAL A 238 -9.50 18.31 -47.57
C VAL A 238 -9.13 19.47 -46.64
#